data_AF-A0A4U0H2I9-F1
#
_entry.id   AF-A0A4U0H2I9-F1
#
_cell.length_a   1.000
_cell.length_b   1.000
_cell.length_c   1.000
_cell.angle_alpha   90.00
_cell.angle_beta   90.00
_cell.angle_gamma   90.00
#
_symmetry.space_group_name_H-M   'P 1'
#
loop_
_entity.id
_entity.type
_entity.pdbx_description
1 polymer ?
#
loop_
_entity_poly.entity_id
_entity_poly.type
_entity_poly.pdbx_seq_one_letter_code
_entity_poly.pdbx_strand_id
1 'polypeptide(L)'
;MKTRKRHIIGYSLQIFLMIFWLYVALDKLWGLKAFHVSLLRQPFPNWWADILYWALPLTELVIALLLAFVASSRGKDDRRNLLNKQRLLPRFAHRNDVVFNPYLLSALLLLIFTIYIALGVAGLYAKKPCGCASVFSGLSWEWHLLVNIVLLGLSTLGWYLSGPTNPIDTAIRYKKSIKLFRTFLLFVSIPVYHIVLVVYRRFPRKFAPFPGRPVWV
;
A
#
# COMPACT_ATOMS: atom_id res chain seq x y z
N MET A 1 14.50 8.19 28.64
CA MET A 1 13.28 7.33 28.61
C MET A 1 12.28 7.69 27.51
N LYS A 2 11.97 8.98 27.26
CA LYS A 2 10.99 9.41 26.22
C LYS A 2 11.33 8.96 24.79
N THR A 3 12.61 8.97 24.41
CA THR A 3 13.08 8.54 23.09
C THR A 3 12.89 7.04 22.84
N ARG A 4 13.26 6.19 23.81
CA ARG A 4 13.08 4.72 23.71
C ARG A 4 11.62 4.32 23.51
N LYS A 5 10.69 4.93 24.25
CA LYS A 5 9.25 4.68 24.09
C LYS A 5 8.75 5.07 22.69
N ARG A 6 9.16 6.24 22.17
CA ARG A 6 8.82 6.68 20.81
C ARG A 6 9.32 5.72 19.73
N HIS A 7 10.54 5.19 19.88
CA HIS A 7 11.07 4.21 18.94
C HIS A 7 10.28 2.91 18.94
N ILE A 8 9.98 2.35 20.13
CA ILE A 8 9.20 1.12 20.25
C ILE A 8 7.83 1.29 19.59
N ILE A 9 7.11 2.37 19.92
CA ILE A 9 5.79 2.65 19.33
C ILE A 9 5.88 2.76 17.80
N GLY A 10 6.88 3.48 17.29
CA GLY A 10 7.08 3.63 15.84
C GLY A 10 7.31 2.30 15.11
N TYR A 11 8.09 1.38 15.70
CA TYR A 11 8.29 0.04 15.14
C TYR A 11 7.03 -0.83 15.23
N SER A 12 6.33 -0.79 16.36
CA SER A 12 5.06 -1.52 16.53
C SER A 12 4.02 -1.09 15.48
N LEU A 13 3.84 0.22 15.29
CA LEU A 13 2.94 0.76 14.27
C LEU A 13 3.35 0.35 12.86
N GLN A 14 4.65 0.35 12.57
CA GLN A 14 5.18 -0.03 11.27
C GLN A 14 4.88 -1.49 10.93
N ILE A 15 5.17 -2.40 11.85
CA ILE A 15 4.97 -3.84 11.66
C ILE A 15 3.48 -4.14 11.53
N PHE A 16 2.65 -3.51 12.39
CA PHE A 16 1.21 -3.64 12.33
C PHE A 16 0.65 -3.22 10.97
N LEU A 17 0.97 -2.00 10.50
CA LEU A 17 0.50 -1.50 9.20
C LEU A 17 1.04 -2.35 8.03
N MET A 18 2.29 -2.82 8.13
CA MET A 18 2.89 -3.68 7.11
C MET A 18 2.12 -5.00 6.96
N ILE A 19 1.83 -5.67 8.08
CA ILE A 19 1.07 -6.93 8.08
C ILE A 19 -0.36 -6.68 7.57
N PHE A 20 -1.01 -5.61 8.04
CA PHE A 20 -2.35 -5.24 7.61
C PHE A 20 -2.44 -5.05 6.10
N TRP A 21 -1.58 -4.19 5.51
CA TRP A 21 -1.61 -3.94 4.07
C TRP A 21 -1.25 -5.18 3.24
N LEU A 22 -0.30 -5.99 3.71
CA LEU A 22 0.06 -7.24 3.04
C LEU A 22 -1.13 -8.21 3.03
N TYR A 23 -1.79 -8.38 4.17
CA TYR A 23 -2.93 -9.26 4.31
C TYR A 23 -4.10 -8.83 3.43
N VAL A 24 -4.45 -7.53 3.45
CA VAL A 24 -5.55 -6.96 2.65
C VAL A 24 -5.27 -7.06 1.14
N ALA A 25 -4.02 -6.89 0.72
CA ALA A 25 -3.61 -7.10 -0.68
C ALA A 25 -3.73 -8.57 -1.10
N LEU A 26 -3.23 -9.49 -0.27
CA LEU A 26 -3.26 -10.93 -0.55
C LEU A 26 -4.68 -11.48 -0.59
N ASP A 27 -5.56 -11.03 0.30
CA ASP A 27 -6.99 -11.40 0.31
C ASP A 27 -7.66 -11.08 -1.03
N LYS A 28 -7.40 -9.89 -1.59
CA LYS A 28 -7.92 -9.51 -2.91
C LYS A 28 -7.29 -10.29 -4.05
N LEU A 29 -5.99 -10.58 -3.98
CA LEU A 29 -5.29 -11.37 -4.99
C LEU A 29 -5.75 -12.83 -5.00
N TRP A 30 -6.06 -13.40 -3.84
CA TRP A 30 -6.58 -14.78 -3.72
C TRP A 30 -8.01 -14.88 -4.23
N GLY A 31 -8.83 -13.86 -3.95
CA GLY A 31 -10.23 -13.77 -4.33
C GLY A 31 -10.53 -12.89 -5.55
N LEU A 32 -9.63 -12.77 -6.53
CA LEU A 32 -9.70 -11.77 -7.61
C LEU A 32 -11.06 -11.68 -8.31
N LYS A 33 -11.68 -12.83 -8.63
CA LYS A 33 -12.98 -12.85 -9.31
C LYS A 33 -14.10 -12.29 -8.43
N ALA A 34 -14.13 -12.69 -7.16
CA ALA A 34 -15.11 -12.19 -6.19
C ALA A 34 -14.90 -10.69 -5.91
N PHE A 35 -13.64 -10.25 -5.90
CA PHE A 35 -13.29 -8.85 -5.78
C PHE A 35 -13.83 -8.02 -6.95
N HIS A 36 -13.63 -8.45 -8.20
CA HIS A 36 -14.14 -7.75 -9.39
C HIS A 36 -15.66 -7.66 -9.42
N VAL A 37 -16.36 -8.78 -9.15
CA VAL A 37 -17.83 -8.78 -9.06
C VAL A 37 -18.33 -7.80 -7.99
N SER A 38 -17.62 -7.68 -6.88
CA SER A 38 -18.01 -6.73 -5.83
C SER A 38 -17.73 -5.28 -6.20
N LEU A 39 -16.68 -5.01 -6.98
CA LEU A 39 -16.41 -3.68 -7.54
C LEU A 39 -17.51 -3.27 -8.52
N LEU A 40 -17.98 -4.19 -9.36
CA LEU A 40 -19.08 -3.94 -10.31
C LEU A 40 -20.43 -3.64 -9.63
N ARG A 41 -20.57 -3.98 -8.33
CA ARG A 41 -21.77 -3.69 -7.55
C ARG A 41 -21.70 -2.37 -6.78
N GLN A 42 -20.59 -1.64 -6.88
CA GLN A 42 -20.43 -0.33 -6.25
C GLN A 42 -21.14 0.76 -7.07
N PRO A 43 -21.50 1.91 -6.45
CA PRO A 43 -22.14 3.05 -7.10
C PRO A 43 -21.18 3.87 -7.97
N PHE A 44 -20.39 3.23 -8.84
CA PHE A 44 -19.54 3.89 -9.82
C PHE A 44 -19.58 3.13 -11.16
N PRO A 45 -19.14 3.75 -12.27
CA PRO A 45 -19.18 3.12 -13.59
C PRO A 45 -18.31 1.85 -13.69
N ASN A 46 -18.71 0.89 -14.52
CA ASN A 46 -17.99 -0.38 -14.70
C ASN A 46 -16.51 -0.19 -15.08
N TRP A 47 -16.18 0.86 -15.84
CA TRP A 47 -14.79 1.15 -16.22
C TRP A 47 -13.92 1.57 -15.03
N TRP A 48 -14.49 2.16 -13.96
CA TRP A 48 -13.77 2.36 -12.69
C TRP A 48 -13.51 1.03 -12.01
N ALA A 49 -14.47 0.10 -12.04
CA ALA A 49 -14.30 -1.24 -11.49
C ALA A 49 -13.10 -1.96 -12.12
N ASP A 50 -12.94 -1.86 -13.44
CA ASP A 50 -11.84 -2.51 -14.16
C ASP A 50 -10.47 -1.90 -13.84
N ILE A 51 -10.40 -0.58 -13.62
CA ILE A 51 -9.17 0.10 -13.18
C ILE A 51 -8.84 -0.29 -11.74
N LEU A 52 -9.81 -0.19 -10.83
CA LEU A 52 -9.64 -0.48 -9.41
C LEU A 52 -9.34 -1.95 -9.13
N TYR A 53 -9.81 -2.85 -10.00
CA TYR A 53 -9.54 -4.28 -9.95
C TYR A 53 -8.03 -4.59 -9.88
N TRP A 54 -7.22 -3.89 -10.66
CA TRP A 54 -5.75 -4.00 -10.60
C TRP A 54 -5.12 -2.96 -9.68
N ALA A 55 -5.60 -1.73 -9.70
CA ALA A 55 -4.96 -0.64 -8.97
C ALA A 55 -5.01 -0.84 -7.44
N LEU A 56 -6.13 -1.33 -6.88
CA LEU A 56 -6.27 -1.49 -5.43
C LEU A 56 -5.31 -2.55 -4.87
N PRO A 57 -5.32 -3.82 -5.31
CA PRO A 57 -4.40 -4.83 -4.75
C PRO A 57 -2.92 -4.45 -4.96
N LEU A 58 -2.59 -3.82 -6.09
CA LEU A 58 -1.22 -3.37 -6.39
C LEU A 58 -0.77 -2.23 -5.46
N THR A 59 -1.61 -1.22 -5.25
CA THR A 59 -1.27 -0.10 -4.34
C THR A 59 -1.10 -0.57 -2.91
N GLU A 60 -1.97 -1.47 -2.44
CA GLU A 60 -1.89 -2.09 -1.12
C GLU A 60 -0.58 -2.87 -0.93
N LEU A 61 -0.19 -3.68 -1.94
CA LEU A 61 1.07 -4.41 -1.94
C LEU A 61 2.29 -3.48 -1.98
N VAL A 62 2.23 -2.40 -2.77
CA VAL A 62 3.30 -1.39 -2.84
C VAL A 62 3.50 -0.71 -1.48
N ILE A 63 2.42 -0.34 -0.79
CA ILE A 63 2.49 0.26 0.55
C ILE A 63 3.15 -0.72 1.55
N ALA A 64 2.73 -1.99 1.54
CA ALA A 64 3.31 -3.04 2.39
C ALA A 64 4.82 -3.22 2.14
N LEU A 65 5.24 -3.28 0.88
CA LEU A 65 6.65 -3.40 0.50
C LEU A 65 7.46 -2.18 0.92
N LEU A 66 6.94 -0.96 0.69
CA LEU A 66 7.62 0.26 1.11
C LEU A 66 7.81 0.32 2.63
N LEU A 67 6.79 -0.09 3.41
CA LEU A 67 6.91 -0.22 4.87
C LEU A 67 8.01 -1.22 5.26
N ALA A 68 8.14 -2.36 4.56
CA ALA A 68 9.17 -3.35 4.83
C ALA A 68 10.60 -2.83 4.52
N PHE A 69 10.79 -2.13 3.40
CA PHE A 69 12.12 -1.58 3.04
C PHE A 69 12.54 -0.42 3.95
N VAL A 70 11.60 0.42 4.36
CA VAL A 70 11.85 1.47 5.36
C VAL A 70 12.20 0.86 6.72
N ALA A 71 11.60 -0.26 7.12
CA ALA A 71 11.95 -0.98 8.36
C ALA A 71 13.39 -1.50 8.32
N SER A 72 13.76 -2.16 7.23
CA SER A 72 15.12 -2.70 7.03
C SER A 72 16.19 -1.60 7.04
N SER A 73 15.83 -0.41 6.52
CA SER A 73 16.73 0.74 6.49
C SER A 73 16.85 1.44 7.85
N ARG A 74 15.81 1.35 8.70
CA ARG A 74 15.75 2.01 10.00
C ARG A 74 16.70 1.41 11.05
N GLY A 75 16.88 0.10 11.07
CA GLY A 75 17.79 -0.58 12.01
C GLY A 75 19.29 -0.39 11.72
N LYS A 76 19.68 -0.22 10.45
CA LYS A 76 21.10 -0.03 10.06
C LYS A 76 21.63 1.38 10.31
N ASP A 77 20.73 2.35 10.31
CA ASP A 77 21.05 3.78 10.40
C ASP A 77 21.21 4.24 11.86
N ASP A 78 20.40 3.70 12.79
CA ASP A 78 20.55 3.94 14.25
C ASP A 78 21.95 3.50 14.76
N ARG A 79 22.44 2.36 14.26
CA ARG A 79 23.81 1.86 14.56
C ARG A 79 24.91 2.76 13.98
N ARG A 80 24.66 3.40 12.84
CA ARG A 80 25.64 4.29 12.17
C ARG A 80 25.71 5.66 12.85
N ASN A 81 24.58 6.19 13.31
CA ASN A 81 24.53 7.46 14.05
C ASN A 81 25.22 7.40 15.41
N LEU A 82 25.23 6.23 16.07
CA LEU A 82 26.05 6.02 17.29
C LEU A 82 27.56 6.07 16.98
N LEU A 83 27.99 5.67 15.78
CA LEU A 83 29.39 5.66 15.36
C LEU A 83 29.86 6.99 14.73
N ASN A 84 28.94 7.79 14.19
CA ASN A 84 29.28 8.88 13.26
C ASN A 84 29.06 10.30 13.80
N LYS A 85 28.94 10.49 15.13
CA LYS A 85 28.75 11.81 15.78
C LYS A 85 29.91 12.81 15.55
N GLN A 86 30.87 12.53 14.66
CA GLN A 86 32.09 13.32 14.48
C GLN A 86 32.19 14.15 13.18
N ARG A 87 31.33 14.07 12.15
CA ARG A 87 31.57 14.85 10.90
C ARG A 87 30.35 15.47 10.21
N LEU A 88 30.30 16.80 10.35
CA LEU A 88 30.13 17.86 9.34
C LEU A 88 28.91 17.90 8.38
N LEU A 89 28.22 19.04 8.51
CA LEU A 89 27.45 19.89 7.58
C LEU A 89 26.88 19.28 6.28
N PRO A 90 25.57 19.49 6.03
CA PRO A 90 24.97 19.15 4.74
C PRO A 90 24.43 20.36 3.97
N ARG A 91 24.72 20.37 2.66
CA ARG A 91 24.14 21.26 1.66
C ARG A 91 23.06 20.51 0.88
N PHE A 92 21.88 21.13 0.79
CA PHE A 92 20.73 20.87 -0.11
C PHE A 92 19.99 19.51 0.01
N ALA A 93 18.78 19.55 0.58
CA ALA A 93 17.79 18.47 0.53
C ALA A 93 16.63 18.87 -0.42
N HIS A 94 16.40 18.03 -1.43
CA HIS A 94 15.51 18.29 -2.55
C HIS A 94 14.11 17.68 -2.30
N ARG A 95 13.09 18.53 -2.41
CA ARG A 95 11.61 18.41 -2.45
C ARG A 95 10.90 17.06 -2.73
N ASN A 96 11.55 16.00 -3.23
CA ASN A 96 10.89 14.78 -3.73
C ASN A 96 10.71 13.68 -2.66
N ASP A 97 11.29 13.84 -1.48
CA ASP A 97 11.34 12.81 -0.44
C ASP A 97 10.01 12.65 0.35
N VAL A 98 9.07 13.58 0.19
CA VAL A 98 7.79 13.58 0.91
C VAL A 98 6.77 12.63 0.27
N VAL A 99 6.81 12.47 -1.06
CA VAL A 99 5.74 11.82 -1.84
C VAL A 99 5.65 10.30 -1.61
N PHE A 100 6.75 9.59 -1.37
CA PHE A 100 6.67 8.16 -1.05
C PHE A 100 7.02 7.82 0.40
N ASN A 101 6.66 8.69 1.34
CA ASN A 101 6.56 8.27 2.73
C ASN A 101 5.44 7.21 2.86
N PRO A 102 5.74 5.97 3.29
CA PRO A 102 4.75 4.90 3.30
C PRO A 102 3.57 5.17 4.25
N TYR A 103 3.80 5.88 5.36
CA TYR A 103 2.72 6.27 6.28
C TYR A 103 1.78 7.31 5.67
N LEU A 104 2.31 8.20 4.83
CA LEU A 104 1.50 9.18 4.11
C LEU A 104 0.68 8.51 3.01
N LEU A 105 1.29 7.61 2.23
CA LEU A 105 0.57 6.83 1.21
C LEU A 105 -0.56 5.99 1.83
N SER A 106 -0.27 5.32 2.95
CA SER A 106 -1.26 4.59 3.74
C SER A 106 -2.39 5.51 4.23
N ALA A 107 -2.06 6.68 4.79
CA ALA A 107 -3.05 7.63 5.28
C ALA A 107 -3.92 8.19 4.15
N LEU A 108 -3.34 8.49 2.98
CA LEU A 108 -4.08 8.98 1.82
C LEU A 108 -5.07 7.93 1.29
N LEU A 109 -4.62 6.67 1.16
CA LEU A 109 -5.50 5.58 0.72
C LEU A 109 -6.64 5.36 1.72
N LEU A 110 -6.33 5.31 3.02
CA LEU A 110 -7.34 5.18 4.08
C LEU A 110 -8.30 6.38 4.12
N LEU A 111 -7.82 7.60 3.88
CA LEU A 111 -8.66 8.80 3.83
C LEU A 111 -9.66 8.72 2.68
N ILE A 112 -9.20 8.34 1.48
CA ILE A 112 -10.08 8.16 0.31
C ILE A 112 -11.14 7.09 0.60
N PHE A 113 -10.75 5.94 1.16
CA PHE A 113 -11.71 4.89 1.56
C PHE A 113 -12.66 5.35 2.67
N THR A 114 -12.18 6.12 3.64
CA THR A 114 -12.99 6.66 4.74
C THR A 114 -14.07 7.59 4.20
N ILE A 115 -13.70 8.53 3.31
CA ILE A 115 -14.65 9.44 2.66
C ILE A 115 -15.69 8.63 1.87
N TYR A 116 -15.25 7.66 1.08
CA TYR A 116 -16.14 6.82 0.28
C TYR A 116 -17.19 6.07 1.14
N ILE A 117 -16.77 5.45 2.24
CA ILE A 117 -17.67 4.72 3.15
C ILE A 117 -18.58 5.71 3.91
N ALA A 118 -18.03 6.84 4.36
CA ALA A 118 -18.80 7.86 5.07
C ALA A 118 -19.96 8.41 4.24
N LEU A 119 -19.74 8.67 2.94
CA LEU A 119 -20.81 9.09 2.02
C LEU A 119 -21.92 8.02 1.90
N GLY A 120 -21.55 6.73 1.95
CA GLY A 120 -22.50 5.63 1.93
C GLY A 120 -23.29 5.45 3.22
N VAL A 121 -22.67 5.69 4.37
CA VAL A 121 -23.35 5.70 5.68
C VAL A 121 -24.27 6.92 5.79
N ALA A 122 -23.87 8.08 5.24
CA ALA A 122 -24.67 9.30 5.17
C ALA A 122 -25.90 9.19 4.23
N GLY A 123 -26.08 8.06 3.54
CA GLY A 123 -27.26 7.80 2.71
C GLY A 123 -27.25 8.48 1.34
N LEU A 124 -26.10 8.95 0.86
CA LEU A 124 -25.98 9.61 -0.45
C LEU A 124 -26.04 8.63 -1.63
N TYR A 125 -25.88 7.32 -1.38
CA TYR A 125 -26.00 6.29 -2.40
C TYR A 125 -27.43 5.75 -2.47
N ALA A 126 -27.96 5.61 -3.70
CA ALA A 126 -29.32 5.09 -3.94
C ALA A 126 -29.57 3.68 -3.36
N LYS A 127 -28.51 2.88 -3.24
CA LYS A 127 -28.54 1.56 -2.59
C LYS A 127 -27.17 1.28 -1.98
N LYS A 128 -27.13 0.84 -0.72
CA LYS A 128 -25.87 0.40 -0.08
C LYS A 128 -25.34 -0.82 -0.83
N PRO A 129 -24.10 -0.78 -1.36
CA PRO A 129 -23.57 -1.91 -2.11
C PRO A 129 -23.31 -3.09 -1.16
N CYS A 130 -23.55 -4.30 -1.64
CA CYS A 130 -23.35 -5.51 -0.83
C CYS A 130 -21.85 -5.68 -0.51
N GLY A 131 -21.53 -5.91 0.76
CA GLY A 131 -20.16 -6.06 1.28
C GLY A 131 -19.49 -7.40 0.92
N CYS A 132 -19.60 -7.85 -0.32
CA CYS A 132 -19.13 -9.18 -0.73
C CYS A 132 -17.66 -9.25 -1.15
N ALA A 133 -16.90 -8.16 -1.04
CA ALA A 133 -15.46 -8.17 -1.30
C ALA A 133 -14.66 -7.80 -0.08
N SER A 134 -13.82 -8.75 0.29
CA SER A 134 -12.77 -8.68 1.29
C SER A 134 -13.15 -9.26 2.65
N VAL A 135 -12.12 -9.58 3.43
CA VAL A 135 -12.08 -10.13 4.80
C VAL A 135 -13.26 -9.76 5.71
N PHE A 136 -13.84 -8.57 5.52
CA PHE A 136 -14.89 -8.01 6.35
C PHE A 136 -16.31 -8.24 5.82
N SER A 137 -16.55 -9.32 5.06
CA SER A 137 -17.87 -9.67 4.51
C SER A 137 -18.98 -9.80 5.57
N GLY A 138 -18.61 -9.98 6.84
CA GLY A 138 -19.53 -10.00 7.99
C GLY A 138 -19.66 -8.70 8.79
N LEU A 139 -18.88 -7.64 8.49
CA LEU A 139 -18.96 -6.38 9.25
C LEU A 139 -20.00 -5.41 8.65
N SER A 140 -20.68 -4.66 9.52
CA SER A 140 -21.54 -3.56 9.07
C SER A 140 -20.69 -2.41 8.52
N TRP A 141 -21.30 -1.55 7.69
CA TRP A 141 -20.65 -0.38 7.12
C TRP A 141 -20.11 0.59 8.17
N GLU A 142 -20.78 0.69 9.32
CA GLU A 142 -20.35 1.51 10.46
C GLU A 142 -19.07 0.97 11.10
N TRP A 143 -18.95 -0.35 11.23
CA TRP A 143 -17.72 -0.98 11.73
C TRP A 143 -16.56 -0.81 10.75
N HIS A 144 -16.81 -0.91 9.44
CA HIS A 144 -15.80 -0.61 8.44
C HIS A 144 -15.31 0.85 8.51
N LEU A 145 -16.23 1.79 8.72
CA LEU A 145 -15.88 3.20 8.89
C LEU A 145 -15.01 3.40 10.14
N LEU A 146 -15.39 2.80 11.27
CA LEU A 146 -14.62 2.89 12.51
C LEU A 146 -13.21 2.32 12.34
N VAL A 147 -13.08 1.12 11.75
CA VAL A 147 -11.78 0.49 11.50
C VAL A 147 -10.91 1.39 10.63
N ASN A 148 -11.44 1.97 9.55
CA ASN A 148 -10.70 2.89 8.69
C ASN A 148 -10.28 4.17 9.42
N ILE A 149 -11.12 4.75 10.28
CA ILE A 149 -10.77 5.92 11.09
C ILE A 149 -9.64 5.60 12.07
N VAL A 150 -9.70 4.44 12.74
CA VAL A 150 -8.64 3.99 13.65
C VAL A 150 -7.34 3.78 12.88
N LEU A 151 -7.37 3.08 11.75
CA LEU A 151 -6.20 2.85 10.91
C LEU A 151 -5.62 4.16 10.36
N LEU A 152 -6.48 5.11 9.97
CA LEU A 152 -6.07 6.43 9.53
C LEU A 152 -5.33 7.16 10.66
N GLY A 153 -5.86 7.11 11.89
CA GLY A 153 -5.20 7.63 13.09
C GLY A 153 -3.84 6.98 13.38
N LEU A 154 -3.73 5.65 13.24
CA LEU A 154 -2.47 4.93 13.40
C LEU A 154 -1.45 5.32 12.31
N SER A 155 -1.91 5.54 11.08
CA SER A 155 -1.08 5.95 9.95
C SER A 155 -0.55 7.38 10.14
N THR A 156 -1.42 8.31 10.55
CA THR A 156 -1.02 9.71 10.85
C THR A 156 -0.11 9.78 12.07
N LEU A 157 -0.36 8.98 13.11
CA LEU A 157 0.53 8.84 14.26
C LEU A 157 1.89 8.26 13.85
N GLY A 158 1.91 7.24 12.98
CA GLY A 158 3.14 6.66 12.44
C GLY A 158 3.97 7.69 11.67
N TRP A 159 3.32 8.55 10.88
CA TRP A 159 3.95 9.68 10.19
C TRP A 159 4.50 10.71 11.17
N TYR A 160 3.69 11.16 12.15
CA TYR A 160 4.09 12.14 13.17
C TYR A 160 5.28 11.65 14.01
N LEU A 161 5.23 10.40 14.48
CA LEU A 161 6.32 9.80 15.26
C LEU A 161 7.56 9.56 14.43
N SER A 162 7.41 9.31 13.12
CA SER A 162 8.51 9.24 12.16
C SER A 162 9.07 10.61 11.77
N GLY A 163 8.51 11.71 12.29
CA GLY A 163 8.97 13.08 12.06
C GLY A 163 10.47 13.27 12.36
N PRO A 164 11.15 14.14 11.60
CA PRO A 164 12.61 14.16 11.47
C PRO A 164 13.32 14.46 12.79
N THR A 165 14.28 13.60 13.17
CA THR A 165 15.32 13.93 14.15
C THR A 165 16.42 14.79 13.53
N ASN A 166 16.59 14.70 12.21
CA ASN A 166 17.35 15.62 11.34
C ASN A 166 16.84 15.43 9.88
N PRO A 167 16.54 16.49 9.12
CA PRO A 167 15.99 16.35 7.75
C PRO A 167 16.97 15.66 6.78
N ILE A 168 18.27 15.75 7.04
CA ILE A 168 19.33 15.19 6.18
C ILE A 168 19.43 13.67 6.32
N ASP A 169 19.42 13.15 7.54
CA ASP A 169 19.45 11.70 7.80
C ASP A 169 18.21 11.02 7.20
N THR A 170 17.07 11.72 7.26
CA THR A 170 15.80 11.27 6.69
C THR A 170 15.89 11.12 5.17
N ALA A 171 16.43 12.13 4.48
CA ALA A 171 16.60 12.10 3.02
C ALA A 171 17.58 10.99 2.57
N ILE A 172 18.71 10.82 3.26
CA ILE A 172 19.70 9.77 2.95
C ILE A 172 19.09 8.38 3.15
N ARG A 173 18.41 8.16 4.27
CA ARG A 173 17.72 6.90 4.57
C ARG A 173 16.67 6.58 3.50
N TYR A 174 15.85 7.57 3.16
CA TYR A 174 14.77 7.42 2.21
C TYR A 174 15.28 7.08 0.80
N LYS A 175 16.32 7.80 0.34
CA LYS A 175 17.00 7.52 -0.94
C LYS A 175 17.58 6.10 -0.99
N LYS A 176 18.15 5.61 0.12
CA LYS A 176 18.62 4.23 0.23
C LYS A 176 17.48 3.21 0.17
N SER A 177 16.37 3.44 0.87
CA SER A 177 15.18 2.58 0.82
C SER A 177 14.58 2.53 -0.59
N ILE A 178 14.46 3.68 -1.27
CA ILE A 178 13.98 3.71 -2.67
C ILE A 178 14.94 2.95 -3.58
N LYS A 179 16.25 3.15 -3.44
CA LYS A 179 17.23 2.42 -4.26
C LYS A 179 17.06 0.92 -4.08
N LEU A 180 16.93 0.46 -2.82
CA LEU A 180 16.71 -0.95 -2.50
C LEU A 180 15.39 -1.47 -3.07
N PHE A 181 14.29 -0.71 -2.94
CA PHE A 181 12.97 -1.06 -3.49
C PHE A 181 13.00 -1.15 -5.02
N ARG A 182 13.61 -0.19 -5.71
CA ARG A 182 13.74 -0.21 -7.18
C ARG A 182 14.60 -1.38 -7.65
N THR A 183 15.71 -1.67 -6.97
CA THR A 183 16.53 -2.86 -7.28
C THR A 183 15.73 -4.15 -7.09
N PHE A 184 14.94 -4.25 -6.01
CA PHE A 184 14.05 -5.40 -5.76
C PHE A 184 13.01 -5.57 -6.87
N LEU A 185 12.33 -4.49 -7.27
CA LEU A 185 11.35 -4.54 -8.37
C LEU A 185 11.97 -5.02 -9.68
N LEU A 186 13.15 -4.51 -10.04
CA LEU A 186 13.87 -4.96 -11.23
C LEU A 186 14.21 -6.46 -11.13
N PHE A 187 14.73 -6.90 -10.00
CA PHE A 187 15.09 -8.31 -9.76
C PHE A 187 13.88 -9.26 -9.83
N VAL A 188 12.69 -8.83 -9.43
CA VAL A 188 11.46 -9.63 -9.53
C VAL A 188 10.87 -9.58 -10.95
N SER A 189 10.92 -8.44 -11.62
CA SER A 189 10.32 -8.27 -12.95
C SER A 189 10.98 -9.12 -14.04
N ILE A 190 12.31 -9.28 -14.01
CA ILE A 190 13.08 -10.07 -14.98
C ILE A 190 12.67 -11.55 -15.00
N PRO A 191 12.67 -12.29 -13.87
CA PRO A 191 12.24 -13.69 -13.85
C PRO A 191 10.75 -13.83 -14.14
N VAL A 192 9.90 -12.92 -13.68
CA VAL A 192 8.46 -12.92 -14.03
C VAL A 192 8.29 -12.78 -15.54
N TYR A 193 8.98 -11.83 -16.18
CA TYR A 193 8.95 -11.64 -17.63
C TYR A 193 9.44 -12.88 -18.37
N HIS A 194 10.54 -13.51 -17.90
CA HIS A 194 11.02 -14.77 -18.46
C HIS A 194 9.99 -15.90 -18.34
N ILE A 195 9.36 -16.05 -17.18
CA ILE A 195 8.30 -17.06 -16.96
C ILE A 195 7.13 -16.79 -17.91
N VAL A 196 6.69 -15.54 -18.02
CA VAL A 196 5.60 -15.16 -18.94
C VAL A 196 5.98 -15.46 -20.39
N LEU A 197 7.21 -15.15 -20.82
CA LEU A 197 7.69 -15.48 -22.17
C LEU A 197 7.73 -16.99 -22.41
N VAL A 198 8.19 -17.78 -21.42
CA VAL A 198 8.21 -19.23 -21.52
C VAL A 198 6.79 -19.78 -21.61
N VAL A 199 5.87 -19.29 -20.78
CA VAL A 199 4.45 -19.68 -20.81
C VAL A 199 3.80 -19.30 -22.13
N TYR A 200 4.05 -18.08 -22.64
CA TYR A 200 3.51 -17.61 -23.92
C TYR A 200 4.04 -18.44 -25.09
N ARG A 201 5.34 -18.77 -25.11
CA ARG A 201 5.93 -19.64 -26.13
C ARG A 201 5.48 -21.09 -26.02
N ARG A 202 5.27 -21.60 -24.79
CA ARG A 202 4.91 -23.00 -24.54
C ARG A 202 3.41 -23.27 -24.68
N PHE A 203 2.57 -22.26 -24.47
CA PHE A 203 1.11 -22.34 -24.57
C PHE A 203 0.53 -21.21 -25.44
N PRO A 204 0.85 -21.17 -26.74
CA PRO A 204 0.61 -20.01 -27.61
C PRO A 204 -0.87 -19.61 -27.80
N ARG A 205 -1.87 -20.43 -27.41
CA ARG A 205 -3.30 -20.17 -27.73
C ARG A 205 -4.35 -20.63 -26.70
N LYS A 206 -4.01 -20.83 -25.43
CA LYS A 206 -5.04 -21.17 -24.39
C LYS A 206 -5.40 -20.03 -23.45
N PHE A 207 -4.66 -18.93 -23.46
CA PHE A 207 -4.92 -17.75 -22.62
C PHE A 207 -5.00 -16.50 -23.49
N ALA A 208 -6.14 -16.29 -24.15
CA ALA A 208 -6.54 -14.94 -24.52
C ALA A 208 -7.00 -14.24 -23.22
N PRO A 209 -6.36 -13.15 -22.76
CA PRO A 209 -6.80 -12.41 -21.58
C PRO A 209 -8.22 -11.83 -21.72
N PHE A 210 -8.72 -11.79 -22.96
CA PHE A 210 -10.08 -11.44 -23.32
C PHE A 210 -10.66 -12.57 -24.18
N PRO A 211 -11.68 -13.32 -23.74
CA PRO A 211 -12.44 -14.14 -24.67
C PRO A 211 -13.08 -13.18 -25.67
N GLY A 212 -12.79 -13.37 -26.97
CA GLY A 212 -13.44 -12.60 -28.04
C GLY A 212 -14.96 -12.67 -27.86
N ARG A 213 -15.63 -11.52 -27.94
CA ARG A 213 -17.09 -11.49 -28.00
C ARG A 213 -17.52 -12.35 -29.20
N PRO A 214 -18.54 -13.21 -29.09
CA PRO A 214 -19.06 -13.89 -30.27
C PRO A 214 -19.57 -12.84 -31.26
N VAL A 215 -19.09 -12.91 -32.49
CA VAL A 215 -19.68 -12.18 -33.62
C VAL A 215 -21.00 -12.90 -33.91
N TRP A 216 -22.11 -12.20 -33.72
CA TRP A 216 -23.41 -12.71 -34.14
C TRP A 216 -23.37 -12.84 -35.67
N VAL A 217 -23.35 -14.07 -36.15
CA VAL A 217 -23.61 -14.43 -37.55
C VAL A 217 -25.11 -14.60 -37.70
#